data_AF-A0A2E9AR09-F1
#
_entry.id   AF-A0A2E9AR09-F1
#
_cell.length_a   1.000
_cell.length_b   1.000
_cell.length_c   1.000
_cell.angle_alpha   90.00
_cell.angle_beta   90.00
_cell.angle_gamma   90.00
#
_symmetry.space_group_name_H-M   'P 1'
#
loop_
_entity.id
_entity.type
_entity.pdbx_description
1 polymer ?
#
loop_
_entity_poly.entity_id
_entity_poly.type
_entity_poly.pdbx_seq_one_letter_code
_entity_poly.pdbx_strand_id
1 'polypeptide(L)'
;MYESANSSKSNPISPTSAPGRASYLRVNDSKQVMEEPIGLLVKHLAESLGVTDSALKLLICGLGALSLAVGFHRQKLYHAPYFSAFGWIAIGLFLYLHSSYYVEIQDPVLVLMTAAALPLGISLGVWEIKNWDNVPESLVWFRGCVVWAVIPYFVAYSVPNLNMALVYATAWNTEVMLEFAGLGSYQMGPMMVDLHGGGEIPLSEWDGNRWILTEPLGDNGFFVPLEHSDGTLVSVSFILACSGLQSMIVFVGAIVALQSVDWNRKARALLIAVPTIHVLNTFRNAGIVWLTDSYPDWKFMGIEMFDFAHSYAAKAASLFAMFLMALALFDLLPELHRHIMRLLPKGLVPSKSSG
;
A
#
# COMPACT_ATOMS: atom_id res chain seq x y z
N MET A 1 11.71 29.83 51.27
CA MET A 1 12.90 30.57 50.80
C MET A 1 13.94 29.52 50.41
N TYR A 2 14.14 29.32 49.10
CA TYR A 2 15.29 28.67 48.40
C TYR A 2 15.70 27.23 48.78
N GLU A 3 15.48 26.25 47.88
CA GLU A 3 16.44 25.59 46.94
C GLU A 3 16.97 24.25 47.52
N SER A 4 16.59 23.09 46.97
CA SER A 4 17.15 22.40 45.78
C SER A 4 18.30 21.42 46.13
N ALA A 5 18.04 20.12 45.92
CA ALA A 5 18.79 19.22 45.02
C ALA A 5 19.03 17.78 45.55
N ASN A 6 18.66 16.83 44.67
CA ASN A 6 19.22 15.49 44.42
C ASN A 6 19.15 14.39 45.49
N SER A 7 18.43 13.30 45.17
CA SER A 7 19.01 12.17 44.42
C SER A 7 18.07 10.96 44.46
N SER A 8 17.88 10.38 43.27
CA SER A 8 17.06 9.22 42.93
C SER A 8 17.36 7.95 43.74
N LYS A 9 16.30 7.26 44.20
CA LYS A 9 16.34 5.86 44.64
C LYS A 9 15.91 4.93 43.51
N SER A 10 16.74 3.92 43.28
CA SER A 10 16.49 2.68 42.54
C SER A 10 15.50 1.76 43.31
N ASN A 11 14.58 1.03 42.65
CA ASN A 11 14.63 -0.40 42.23
C ASN A 11 13.15 -0.88 42.10
N PRO A 12 12.79 -2.09 41.56
CA PRO A 12 13.46 -3.02 40.63
C PRO A 12 12.54 -3.62 39.50
N ILE A 13 13.21 -4.16 38.48
CA ILE A 13 12.92 -5.25 37.50
C ILE A 13 11.55 -5.97 37.53
N SER A 14 10.90 -6.07 36.35
CA SER A 14 10.10 -7.23 35.93
C SER A 14 10.66 -7.83 34.61
N PRO A 15 10.90 -9.15 34.51
CA PRO A 15 11.42 -9.78 33.30
C PRO A 15 10.29 -10.48 32.53
N THR A 16 9.73 -9.81 31.53
CA THR A 16 8.90 -10.45 30.50
C THR A 16 9.26 -9.86 29.13
N SER A 17 10.52 -10.02 28.73
CA SER A 17 10.94 -9.85 27.34
C SER A 17 10.96 -11.22 26.70
N ALA A 18 9.93 -11.53 25.91
CA ALA A 18 10.03 -12.58 24.90
C ALA A 18 11.24 -12.28 23.99
N PRO A 19 12.01 -13.30 23.54
CA PRO A 19 13.13 -13.08 22.64
C PRO A 19 12.62 -12.40 21.36
N GLY A 20 13.38 -11.38 20.91
CA GLY A 20 12.94 -10.39 19.94
C GLY A 20 12.31 -10.97 18.67
N ARG A 21 11.01 -10.75 18.52
CA ARG A 21 10.36 -10.73 17.21
C ARG A 21 10.92 -9.53 16.44
N ALA A 22 11.27 -9.73 15.17
CA ALA A 22 11.48 -8.64 14.23
C ALA A 22 10.11 -7.99 13.97
N SER A 23 9.73 -7.06 14.86
CA SER A 23 8.61 -6.17 14.61
C SER A 23 9.02 -5.23 13.47
N TYR A 24 8.11 -5.05 12.51
CA TYR A 24 8.35 -4.34 11.25
C TYR A 24 8.84 -2.90 11.40
N LEU A 25 8.75 -2.30 12.59
CA LEU A 25 9.09 -0.91 12.81
C LEU A 25 9.57 -0.70 14.24
N ARG A 26 10.89 -0.75 14.48
CA ARG A 26 11.46 0.04 15.59
C ARG A 26 11.47 1.50 15.15
N VAL A 27 10.31 2.16 15.21
CA VAL A 27 10.31 3.61 15.30
C VAL A 27 10.96 3.95 16.63
N ASN A 28 12.14 4.54 16.55
CA ASN A 28 12.78 5.14 17.70
C ASN A 28 11.85 6.30 18.12
N ASP A 29 11.13 6.18 19.23
CA ASP A 29 10.26 7.22 19.83
C ASP A 29 10.99 8.55 20.17
N SER A 30 12.25 8.67 19.76
CA SER A 30 13.16 9.80 19.97
C SER A 30 13.41 10.66 18.72
N LYS A 31 12.87 10.30 17.55
CA LYS A 31 12.99 11.15 16.35
C LYS A 31 11.83 12.14 16.28
N GLN A 32 12.14 13.44 16.30
CA GLN A 32 11.19 14.51 15.99
C GLN A 32 10.46 14.19 14.69
N VAL A 33 9.14 14.05 14.75
CA VAL A 33 8.27 14.03 13.57
C VAL A 33 8.53 15.33 12.82
N MET A 34 9.12 15.27 11.63
CA MET A 34 9.16 16.45 10.75
C MET A 34 7.74 16.69 10.26
N GLU A 35 6.98 17.47 11.02
CA GLU A 35 5.62 17.84 10.65
C GLU A 35 5.70 18.93 9.57
N GLU A 36 5.41 18.52 8.33
CA GLU A 36 5.34 19.43 7.19
C GLU A 36 4.09 20.34 7.28
N PRO A 37 4.14 21.57 6.75
CA PRO A 37 3.16 22.62 7.07
C PRO A 37 1.73 22.28 6.63
N ILE A 38 1.55 21.48 5.57
CA ILE A 38 0.21 21.09 5.11
C ILE A 38 -0.35 19.99 6.03
N GLY A 39 0.48 19.04 6.44
CA GLY A 39 0.16 17.98 7.40
C GLY A 39 -0.25 18.54 8.76
N LEU A 40 0.44 19.58 9.24
CA LEU A 40 0.03 20.34 10.43
C LEU A 40 -1.35 20.95 10.29
N LEU A 41 -1.63 21.56 9.13
CA LEU A 41 -2.93 22.18 8.87
C LEU A 41 -4.05 21.15 8.81
N VAL A 42 -3.80 19.99 8.20
CA VAL A 42 -4.74 18.87 8.17
C VAL A 42 -4.95 18.29 9.57
N LYS A 43 -3.90 18.16 10.37
CA LYS A 43 -3.98 17.71 11.77
C LYS A 43 -4.83 18.65 12.63
N HIS A 44 -4.60 19.97 12.53
CA HIS A 44 -5.44 20.96 13.21
C HIS A 44 -6.90 20.92 12.75
N LEU A 45 -7.15 20.69 11.44
CA LEU A 45 -8.50 20.49 10.94
C LEU A 45 -9.14 19.22 11.52
N ALA A 46 -8.39 18.13 11.63
CA ALA A 46 -8.87 16.87 12.23
C ALA A 46 -9.27 17.09 13.69
N GLU A 47 -8.43 17.77 14.46
CA GLU A 47 -8.69 18.17 15.85
C GLU A 47 -9.95 19.04 15.95
N SER A 48 -10.13 20.01 15.04
CA SER A 48 -11.31 20.88 15.02
C SER A 48 -12.62 20.13 14.74
N LEU A 49 -12.54 19.04 13.97
CA LEU A 49 -13.67 18.18 13.60
C LEU A 49 -13.91 17.06 14.61
N GLY A 50 -13.03 16.88 15.60
CA GLY A 50 -13.09 15.78 16.57
C GLY A 50 -12.79 14.41 15.95
N VAL A 51 -12.01 14.35 14.86
CA VAL A 51 -11.66 13.13 14.13
C VAL A 51 -10.16 12.88 14.23
N THR A 52 -9.73 11.62 14.16
CA THR A 52 -8.30 11.27 14.16
C THR A 52 -7.62 11.69 12.85
N ASP A 53 -6.33 12.00 12.89
CA ASP A 53 -5.55 12.40 11.70
C ASP A 53 -5.63 11.34 10.57
N SER A 54 -5.46 10.06 10.93
CA SER A 54 -5.59 8.94 9.98
C SER A 54 -6.98 8.84 9.35
N ALA A 55 -8.04 9.08 10.13
CA ALA A 55 -9.40 9.04 9.60
C ALA A 55 -9.70 10.22 8.66
N LEU A 56 -9.18 11.42 8.95
CA LEU A 56 -9.31 12.56 8.03
C LEU A 56 -8.56 12.31 6.72
N LYS A 57 -7.34 11.76 6.76
CA LYS A 57 -6.58 11.37 5.56
C LYS A 57 -7.33 10.35 4.71
N LEU A 58 -7.91 9.31 5.33
CA LEU A 58 -8.73 8.32 4.65
C LEU A 58 -10.01 8.92 4.06
N LEU A 59 -10.63 9.88 4.75
CA LEU A 59 -11.81 10.59 4.25
C LEU A 59 -11.47 11.44 3.01
N ILE A 60 -10.33 12.14 3.02
CA ILE A 60 -9.83 12.87 1.84
C ILE A 60 -9.64 11.91 0.66
N CYS A 61 -9.02 10.74 0.89
CA CYS A 61 -8.84 9.71 -0.13
C CYS A 61 -10.17 9.19 -0.68
N GLY A 62 -11.10 8.82 0.21
CA GLY A 62 -12.42 8.30 -0.14
C GLY A 62 -13.25 9.30 -0.93
N LEU A 63 -13.32 10.57 -0.48
CA LEU A 63 -14.01 11.64 -1.21
C LEU A 63 -13.36 11.91 -2.56
N GLY A 64 -12.03 11.91 -2.63
CA GLY A 64 -11.28 12.06 -3.88
C GLY A 64 -11.60 10.96 -4.88
N ALA A 65 -11.57 9.70 -4.42
CA ALA A 65 -11.87 8.53 -5.24
C ALA A 65 -13.32 8.52 -5.74
N LEU A 66 -14.30 8.84 -4.88
CA LEU A 66 -15.71 8.96 -5.26
C LEU A 66 -15.93 10.08 -6.27
N SER A 67 -15.29 11.23 -6.07
CA SER A 67 -15.37 12.36 -6.99
C SER A 67 -14.77 12.03 -8.36
N LEU A 68 -13.61 11.37 -8.42
CA LEU A 68 -13.05 10.83 -9.67
C LEU A 68 -13.98 9.81 -10.31
N ALA A 69 -14.63 8.95 -9.52
CA ALA A 69 -15.56 7.94 -10.03
C ALA A 69 -16.79 8.57 -10.68
N VAL A 70 -17.34 9.64 -10.09
CA VAL A 70 -18.40 10.46 -10.70
C VAL A 70 -17.88 11.07 -12.00
N GLY A 71 -16.70 11.68 -11.99
CA GLY A 71 -16.06 12.24 -13.18
C GLY A 71 -15.83 11.22 -14.30
N PHE A 72 -15.50 9.96 -13.96
CA PHE A 72 -15.25 8.89 -14.93
C PHE A 72 -16.55 8.29 -15.51
N HIS A 73 -17.53 7.98 -14.67
CA HIS A 73 -18.78 7.30 -15.10
C HIS A 73 -19.85 8.26 -15.60
N ARG A 74 -19.86 9.52 -15.14
CA ARG A 74 -20.92 10.51 -15.44
C ARG A 74 -20.39 11.67 -16.26
N GLN A 75 -19.68 11.38 -17.36
CA GLN A 75 -19.03 12.38 -18.22
C GLN A 75 -19.99 13.41 -18.84
N LYS A 76 -21.29 13.07 -18.95
CA LYS A 76 -22.33 13.96 -19.51
C LYS A 76 -22.83 15.03 -18.53
N LEU A 77 -22.46 14.97 -17.25
CA LEU A 77 -22.87 15.97 -16.27
C LEU A 77 -22.09 17.28 -16.48
N TYR A 78 -22.78 18.41 -16.41
CA TYR A 78 -22.15 19.73 -16.49
C TYR A 78 -21.05 19.92 -15.43
N HIS A 79 -21.22 19.33 -14.24
CA HIS A 79 -20.27 19.43 -13.14
C HIS A 79 -19.16 18.36 -13.14
N ALA A 80 -19.16 17.43 -14.09
CA ALA A 80 -18.15 16.37 -14.20
C ALA A 80 -16.68 16.84 -14.26
N PRO A 81 -16.30 17.96 -14.92
CA PRO A 81 -14.93 18.46 -14.87
C PRO A 81 -14.51 18.88 -13.46
N TYR A 82 -15.41 19.52 -12.70
CA TYR A 82 -15.14 19.95 -11.33
C TYR A 82 -14.99 18.77 -10.37
N PHE A 83 -15.83 17.74 -10.52
CA PHE A 83 -15.65 16.48 -9.77
C PHE A 83 -14.32 15.80 -10.09
N SER A 84 -13.91 15.77 -11.37
CA SER A 84 -12.63 15.19 -11.78
C SER A 84 -11.46 15.99 -11.20
N ALA A 85 -11.52 17.32 -11.25
CA ALA A 85 -10.49 18.19 -10.72
C ALA A 85 -10.35 18.10 -9.20
N PHE A 86 -11.47 18.16 -8.47
CA PHE A 86 -11.44 17.95 -7.02
C PHE A 86 -10.86 16.58 -6.67
N GLY A 87 -11.25 15.55 -7.42
CA GLY A 87 -10.75 14.20 -7.24
C GLY A 87 -9.23 14.08 -7.40
N TRP A 88 -8.65 14.68 -8.46
CA TRP A 88 -7.20 14.69 -8.68
C TRP A 88 -6.44 15.42 -7.57
N ILE A 89 -6.97 16.54 -7.11
CA ILE A 89 -6.36 17.33 -6.02
C ILE A 89 -6.44 16.57 -4.70
N ALA A 90 -7.58 15.97 -4.36
CA ALA A 90 -7.78 15.22 -3.13
C ALA A 90 -6.88 13.97 -3.06
N ILE A 91 -6.79 13.20 -4.16
CA ILE A 91 -5.87 12.05 -4.24
C ILE A 91 -4.41 12.51 -4.18
N GLY A 92 -4.06 13.59 -4.87
CA GLY A 92 -2.71 14.17 -4.82
C GLY A 92 -2.33 14.63 -3.41
N LEU A 93 -3.26 15.28 -2.69
CA LEU A 93 -3.09 15.68 -1.30
C LEU A 93 -2.93 14.47 -0.38
N PHE A 94 -3.77 13.44 -0.52
CA PHE A 94 -3.67 12.22 0.28
C PHE A 94 -2.29 11.56 0.14
N LEU A 95 -1.78 11.42 -1.09
CA LEU A 95 -0.46 10.84 -1.34
C LEU A 95 0.67 11.73 -0.79
N TYR A 96 0.56 13.04 -0.95
CA TYR A 96 1.53 14.00 -0.41
C TYR A 96 1.61 13.94 1.12
N LEU A 97 0.47 13.81 1.81
CA LEU A 97 0.42 13.68 3.27
C LEU A 97 1.08 12.40 3.81
N HIS A 98 1.36 11.43 2.93
CA HIS A 98 2.11 10.22 3.28
C HIS A 98 3.62 10.36 3.08
N SER A 99 4.10 11.49 2.55
CA SER A 99 5.52 11.73 2.30
C SER A 99 6.37 11.71 3.57
N SER A 100 5.85 12.20 4.70
CA SER A 100 6.55 12.22 5.99
C SER A 100 6.94 10.81 6.44
N TYR A 101 6.02 9.85 6.29
CA TYR A 101 6.29 8.44 6.58
C TYR A 101 7.44 7.88 5.71
N TYR A 102 7.47 8.23 4.41
CA TYR A 102 8.53 7.78 3.52
C TYR A 102 9.89 8.43 3.81
N VAL A 103 9.91 9.64 4.38
CA VAL A 103 11.13 10.28 4.89
C VAL A 103 11.68 9.51 6.09
N GLU A 104 10.80 9.06 6.99
CA GLU A 104 11.21 8.32 8.19
C GLU A 104 11.88 6.99 7.86
N ILE A 105 11.34 6.26 6.88
CA ILE A 105 11.92 4.99 6.41
C ILE A 105 13.07 5.17 5.39
N GLN A 106 13.49 6.42 5.14
CA GLN A 106 14.59 6.79 4.23
C GLN A 106 14.46 6.22 2.80
N ASP A 107 13.25 6.21 2.22
CA ASP A 107 13.04 5.80 0.82
C ASP A 107 12.99 7.04 -0.11
N PRO A 108 14.11 7.43 -0.74
CA PRO A 108 14.19 8.68 -1.50
C PRO A 108 13.28 8.70 -2.73
N VAL A 109 12.99 7.53 -3.32
CA VAL A 109 12.16 7.42 -4.52
C VAL A 109 10.71 7.70 -4.15
N LEU A 110 10.21 7.07 -3.09
CA LEU A 110 8.84 7.26 -2.64
C LEU A 110 8.60 8.66 -2.07
N VAL A 111 9.59 9.25 -1.40
CA VAL A 111 9.53 10.66 -0.97
C VAL A 111 9.33 11.58 -2.18
N LEU A 112 10.13 11.42 -3.24
CA LEU A 112 10.01 12.26 -4.44
C LEU A 112 8.66 12.06 -5.14
N MET A 113 8.21 10.81 -5.28
CA MET A 113 6.93 10.49 -5.92
C MET A 113 5.73 11.04 -5.16
N THR A 114 5.71 10.90 -3.83
CA THR A 114 4.62 11.40 -2.98
C THR A 114 4.64 12.92 -2.87
N ALA A 115 5.81 13.55 -2.75
CA ALA A 115 5.94 15.01 -2.77
C ALA A 115 5.44 15.62 -4.10
N ALA A 116 5.71 14.96 -5.23
CA ALA A 116 5.24 15.39 -6.55
C ALA A 116 3.73 15.17 -6.77
N ALA A 117 3.08 14.33 -5.98
CA ALA A 117 1.68 13.93 -6.20
C ALA A 117 0.71 15.11 -6.10
N LEU A 118 0.89 16.03 -5.15
CA LEU A 118 0.00 17.19 -4.98
C LEU A 118 0.14 18.20 -6.14
N PRO A 119 1.34 18.68 -6.52
CA PRO A 119 1.50 19.52 -7.71
C PRO A 119 0.97 18.89 -8.99
N LEU A 120 1.19 17.58 -9.19
CA LEU A 120 0.67 16.85 -10.35
C LEU A 120 -0.86 16.74 -10.30
N GLY A 121 -1.45 16.46 -9.14
CA GLY A 121 -2.90 16.42 -8.94
C GLY A 121 -3.58 17.76 -9.26
N ILE A 122 -2.99 18.88 -8.82
CA ILE A 122 -3.44 20.23 -9.17
C ILE A 122 -3.34 20.46 -10.67
N SER A 123 -2.20 20.10 -11.28
CA SER A 123 -1.97 20.28 -12.71
C SER A 123 -2.98 19.50 -13.56
N LEU A 124 -3.26 18.25 -13.19
CA LEU A 124 -4.27 17.40 -13.84
C LEU A 124 -5.67 17.97 -13.65
N GLY A 125 -6.01 18.47 -12.46
CA GLY A 125 -7.31 19.08 -12.20
C GLY A 125 -7.54 20.36 -13.02
N VAL A 126 -6.52 21.22 -13.15
CA VAL A 126 -6.60 22.40 -14.03
C VAL A 126 -6.73 21.99 -15.49
N TRP A 127 -6.01 20.95 -15.92
CA TRP A 127 -6.08 20.44 -17.28
C TRP A 127 -7.47 19.87 -17.62
N GLU A 128 -8.07 19.10 -16.72
CA GLU A 128 -9.44 18.59 -16.83
C GLU A 128 -10.46 19.71 -17.08
N ILE A 129 -10.42 20.76 -16.27
CA ILE A 129 -11.39 21.86 -16.39
C ILE A 129 -11.19 22.62 -17.71
N LYS A 130 -9.94 22.90 -18.10
CA LYS A 130 -9.64 23.68 -19.31
C LYS A 130 -9.92 22.92 -20.61
N ASN A 131 -9.79 21.60 -20.59
CA ASN A 131 -9.82 20.78 -21.79
C ASN A 131 -10.97 19.77 -21.82
N TRP A 132 -11.99 19.92 -20.96
CA TRP A 132 -13.06 18.93 -20.79
C TRP A 132 -13.74 18.52 -22.11
N ASP A 133 -14.07 19.50 -22.97
CA ASP A 133 -14.74 19.23 -24.25
C ASP A 133 -13.85 18.47 -25.25
N ASN A 134 -12.53 18.56 -25.10
CA ASN A 134 -11.53 17.94 -25.96
C ASN A 134 -10.55 17.09 -25.14
N VAL A 135 -11.06 16.38 -24.13
CA VAL A 135 -10.21 15.65 -23.20
C VAL A 135 -9.55 14.46 -23.91
N PRO A 136 -8.23 14.26 -23.79
CA PRO A 136 -7.58 13.11 -24.40
C PRO A 136 -8.14 11.79 -23.84
N GLU A 137 -8.36 10.81 -24.71
CA GLU A 137 -8.80 9.47 -24.33
C GLU A 137 -7.88 8.83 -23.27
N SER A 138 -6.59 9.15 -23.29
CA SER A 138 -5.62 8.70 -22.30
C SER A 138 -5.83 9.31 -20.91
N LEU A 139 -6.34 10.54 -20.81
CA LEU A 139 -6.65 11.15 -19.52
C LEU A 139 -7.92 10.53 -18.91
N VAL A 140 -8.91 10.23 -19.74
CA VAL A 140 -10.11 9.48 -19.32
C VAL A 140 -9.74 8.08 -18.84
N TRP A 141 -8.87 7.38 -19.59
CA TRP A 141 -8.33 6.09 -19.19
C TRP A 141 -7.56 6.19 -17.85
N PHE A 142 -6.70 7.20 -17.69
CA PHE A 142 -5.94 7.38 -16.45
C PHE A 142 -6.85 7.66 -15.25
N ARG A 143 -7.89 8.47 -15.42
CA ARG A 143 -8.95 8.68 -14.42
C ARG A 143 -9.60 7.36 -14.01
N GLY A 144 -9.99 6.55 -14.99
CA GLY A 144 -10.55 5.22 -14.75
C GLY A 144 -9.57 4.29 -14.04
N CYS A 145 -8.29 4.33 -14.41
CA CYS A 145 -7.24 3.52 -13.81
C CYS A 145 -7.13 3.80 -12.30
N VAL A 146 -7.11 5.08 -11.91
CA VAL A 146 -7.07 5.47 -10.50
C VAL A 146 -8.34 5.06 -9.76
N VAL A 147 -9.51 5.28 -10.35
CA VAL A 147 -10.81 4.90 -9.75
C VAL A 147 -10.86 3.39 -9.46
N TRP A 148 -10.53 2.58 -10.46
CA TRP A 148 -10.60 1.12 -10.36
C TRP A 148 -9.43 0.51 -9.56
N ALA A 149 -8.36 1.26 -9.28
CA ALA A 149 -7.31 0.84 -8.36
C ALA A 149 -7.65 1.24 -6.91
N VAL A 150 -7.96 2.51 -6.68
CA VAL A 150 -8.11 3.08 -5.33
C VAL A 150 -9.36 2.57 -4.63
N ILE A 151 -10.51 2.51 -5.30
CA ILE A 151 -11.77 2.12 -4.65
C ILE A 151 -11.73 0.68 -4.14
N PRO A 152 -11.33 -0.34 -4.94
CA PRO A 152 -11.26 -1.72 -4.43
C PRO A 152 -10.29 -1.87 -3.26
N TYR A 153 -9.15 -1.17 -3.31
CA TYR A 153 -8.20 -1.18 -2.19
C TYR A 153 -8.78 -0.55 -0.94
N PHE A 154 -9.44 0.61 -1.09
CA PHE A 154 -10.07 1.30 0.03
C PHE A 154 -11.14 0.40 0.68
N VAL A 155 -11.95 -0.29 -0.11
CA VAL A 155 -12.92 -1.27 0.41
C VAL A 155 -12.24 -2.43 1.14
N ALA A 156 -11.19 -3.01 0.54
CA ALA A 156 -10.42 -4.08 1.16
C ALA A 156 -9.76 -3.66 2.48
N TYR A 157 -9.29 -2.42 2.56
CA TYR A 157 -8.68 -1.84 3.76
C TYR A 157 -9.71 -1.50 4.84
N SER A 158 -10.81 -0.83 4.46
CA SER A 158 -11.81 -0.27 5.39
C SER A 158 -12.82 -1.27 5.92
N VAL A 159 -12.96 -2.46 5.31
CA VAL A 159 -13.86 -3.53 5.78
C VAL A 159 -13.03 -4.59 6.50
N PRO A 160 -13.03 -4.63 7.86
CA PRO A 160 -12.16 -5.53 8.62
C PRO A 160 -12.30 -7.01 8.26
N ASN A 161 -13.51 -7.53 8.07
CA ASN A 161 -13.72 -8.92 7.64
C ASN A 161 -13.02 -9.24 6.31
N LEU A 162 -13.05 -8.30 5.35
CA LEU A 162 -12.40 -8.49 4.05
C LEU A 162 -10.88 -8.39 4.20
N ASN A 163 -10.41 -7.42 4.98
CA ASN A 163 -8.99 -7.25 5.30
C ASN A 163 -8.42 -8.53 5.94
N MET A 164 -9.02 -9.00 7.03
CA MET A 164 -8.64 -10.23 7.73
C MET A 164 -8.68 -11.45 6.81
N ALA A 165 -9.70 -11.58 5.96
CA ALA A 165 -9.78 -12.68 5.01
C ALA A 165 -8.62 -12.67 3.99
N LEU A 166 -8.23 -11.50 3.49
CA LEU A 166 -7.09 -11.37 2.57
C LEU A 166 -5.77 -11.66 3.28
N VAL A 167 -5.59 -11.18 4.51
CA VAL A 167 -4.40 -11.47 5.31
C VAL A 167 -4.29 -12.96 5.60
N TYR A 168 -5.38 -13.59 6.06
CA TYR A 168 -5.42 -15.02 6.33
C TYR A 168 -5.15 -15.84 5.07
N ALA A 169 -5.79 -15.51 3.95
CA ALA A 169 -5.53 -16.18 2.67
C ALA A 169 -4.07 -16.04 2.24
N THR A 170 -3.44 -14.90 2.50
CA THR A 170 -2.02 -14.67 2.19
C THR A 170 -1.11 -15.56 3.02
N ALA A 171 -1.37 -15.66 4.33
CA ALA A 171 -0.65 -16.52 5.23
C ALA A 171 -0.81 -17.99 4.82
N TRP A 172 -2.06 -18.43 4.58
CA TRP A 172 -2.39 -19.79 4.14
C TRP A 172 -1.67 -20.19 2.85
N ASN A 173 -1.73 -19.34 1.81
CA ASN A 173 -1.06 -19.64 0.55
C ASN A 173 0.47 -19.72 0.71
N THR A 174 1.03 -18.93 1.62
CA THR A 174 2.47 -18.96 1.91
C THR A 174 2.86 -20.25 2.65
N GLU A 175 2.09 -20.67 3.65
CA GLU A 175 2.28 -21.94 4.35
C GLU A 175 2.22 -23.13 3.40
N VAL A 176 1.18 -23.21 2.56
CA VAL A 176 1.04 -24.27 1.53
C VAL A 176 2.23 -24.29 0.59
N MET A 177 2.75 -23.12 0.20
CA MET A 177 3.92 -23.03 -0.67
C MET A 177 5.20 -23.51 0.02
N LEU A 178 5.39 -23.19 1.31
CA LEU A 178 6.51 -23.66 2.10
C LEU A 178 6.44 -25.18 2.29
N GLU A 179 5.26 -25.72 2.58
CA GLU A 179 5.03 -27.16 2.68
C GLU A 179 5.33 -27.87 1.35
N PHE A 180 4.81 -27.31 0.23
CA PHE A 180 5.09 -27.82 -1.12
C PHE A 180 6.60 -27.82 -1.45
N ALA A 181 7.34 -26.81 -0.98
CA ALA A 181 8.79 -26.73 -1.13
C ALA A 181 9.58 -27.71 -0.24
N GLY A 182 8.90 -28.48 0.61
CA GLY A 182 9.54 -29.42 1.55
C GLY A 182 10.01 -28.76 2.85
N LEU A 183 9.54 -27.55 3.15
CA LEU A 183 9.88 -26.76 4.33
C LEU A 183 8.75 -26.81 5.39
N GLY A 184 7.98 -27.91 5.44
CA GLY A 184 6.69 -28.04 6.14
C GLY A 184 6.72 -28.05 7.68
N SER A 185 7.53 -27.18 8.29
CA SER A 185 7.62 -27.00 9.74
C SER A 185 6.94 -25.72 10.25
N TYR A 186 6.06 -25.11 9.45
CA TYR A 186 5.40 -23.85 9.76
C TYR A 186 3.89 -24.00 9.88
N GLN A 187 3.27 -23.21 10.74
CA GLN A 187 1.83 -23.10 10.95
C GLN A 187 1.44 -21.64 11.21
N MET A 188 0.25 -21.24 10.80
CA MET A 188 -0.29 -19.92 11.16
C MET A 188 -0.70 -19.86 12.64
N GLY A 189 -0.23 -18.83 13.34
CA GLY A 189 -0.75 -18.47 14.64
C GLY A 189 -2.14 -17.82 14.56
N PRO A 190 -2.74 -17.45 15.71
CA PRO A 190 -4.05 -16.82 15.75
C PRO A 190 -4.03 -15.43 15.08
N MET A 191 -5.17 -15.02 14.51
CA MET A 191 -5.33 -13.66 13.99
C MET A 191 -5.19 -12.65 15.13
N MET A 192 -4.35 -11.64 14.93
CA MET A 192 -4.07 -10.57 15.88
C MET A 192 -4.52 -9.22 15.31
N VAL A 193 -4.74 -8.27 16.21
CA VAL A 193 -5.07 -6.86 15.92
C VAL A 193 -4.06 -5.98 16.63
N ASP A 194 -3.37 -5.14 15.87
CA ASP A 194 -2.49 -4.10 16.40
C ASP A 194 -3.31 -2.82 16.63
N LEU A 195 -3.50 -2.44 17.90
CA LEU A 195 -4.25 -1.24 18.29
C LEU A 195 -3.32 -0.04 18.37
N HIS A 196 -3.73 1.10 17.82
CA HIS A 196 -2.95 2.32 17.87
C HIS A 196 -2.74 2.78 19.33
N GLY A 197 -1.51 2.66 19.83
CA GLY A 197 -1.17 2.99 21.23
C GLY A 197 -1.69 1.98 22.28
N GLY A 198 -2.34 0.90 21.86
CA GLY A 198 -2.91 -0.15 22.72
C GLY A 198 -2.15 -1.48 22.69
N GLY A 199 -1.24 -1.65 21.73
CA GLY A 199 -0.45 -2.87 21.55
C GLY A 199 -1.18 -3.97 20.76
N GLU A 200 -0.56 -5.14 20.68
CA GLU A 200 -1.06 -6.30 19.94
C GLU A 200 -1.99 -7.15 20.81
N ILE A 201 -3.24 -7.35 20.37
CA ILE A 201 -4.21 -8.22 21.04
C ILE A 201 -4.74 -9.31 20.10
N PRO A 202 -5.15 -10.48 20.62
CA PRO A 202 -5.85 -11.49 19.81
C PRO A 202 -7.19 -10.98 19.28
N LEU A 203 -7.58 -11.41 18.07
CA LEU A 203 -8.87 -11.05 17.48
C LEU A 203 -10.07 -11.40 18.38
N SER A 204 -9.96 -12.46 19.19
CA SER A 204 -11.00 -12.86 20.14
C SER A 204 -11.29 -11.83 21.23
N GLU A 205 -10.32 -10.98 21.55
CA GLU A 205 -10.42 -9.95 22.58
C GLU A 205 -10.78 -8.58 21.99
N TRP A 206 -10.79 -8.47 20.65
CA TRP A 206 -11.12 -7.23 19.97
C TRP A 206 -12.64 -7.05 19.83
N ASP A 207 -13.17 -6.01 20.48
CA ASP A 207 -14.61 -5.64 20.47
C ASP A 207 -14.98 -4.64 19.36
N GLY A 208 -14.09 -4.42 18.39
CA GLY A 208 -14.32 -3.49 17.30
C GLY A 208 -15.32 -3.98 16.25
N ASN A 209 -15.86 -3.04 15.47
CA ASN A 209 -16.82 -3.35 14.42
C ASN A 209 -16.13 -4.07 13.25
N ARG A 210 -16.64 -5.25 12.88
CA ARG A 210 -16.05 -6.10 11.84
C ARG A 210 -16.36 -5.68 10.39
N TRP A 211 -17.26 -4.72 10.20
CA TRP A 211 -17.71 -4.27 8.87
C TRP A 211 -17.29 -2.85 8.53
N ILE A 212 -17.08 -2.01 9.55
CA ILE A 212 -16.64 -0.62 9.39
C ILE A 212 -15.52 -0.40 10.39
N LEU A 213 -14.33 -0.07 9.90
CA LEU A 213 -13.22 0.28 10.77
C LEU A 213 -13.49 1.63 11.45
N THR A 214 -13.89 1.59 12.72
CA THR A 214 -14.27 2.76 13.52
C THR A 214 -13.14 3.31 14.38
N GLU A 215 -12.04 2.55 14.52
CA GLU A 215 -10.91 2.89 15.38
C GLU A 215 -9.60 2.88 14.58
N PRO A 216 -8.63 3.74 14.95
CA PRO A 216 -7.31 3.71 14.34
C PRO A 216 -6.57 2.44 14.78
N LEU A 217 -6.04 1.71 13.80
CA LEU A 217 -5.15 0.58 14.05
C LEU A 217 -3.69 1.05 14.08
N GLY A 218 -2.84 0.24 14.71
CA GLY A 218 -1.39 0.34 14.61
C GLY A 218 -0.89 -0.02 13.22
N ASP A 219 0.42 0.05 13.02
CA ASP A 219 1.05 -0.04 11.70
C ASP A 219 0.82 -1.39 11.02
N ASN A 220 0.69 -2.47 11.80
CA ASN A 220 0.44 -3.81 11.26
C ASN A 220 -1.05 -4.05 10.98
N GLY A 221 -1.95 -3.30 11.62
CA GLY A 221 -3.39 -3.52 11.52
C GLY A 221 -3.82 -4.93 11.92
N PHE A 222 -4.51 -5.63 11.02
CA PHE A 222 -4.80 -7.05 11.18
C PHE A 222 -3.62 -7.88 10.65
N PHE A 223 -3.10 -8.79 11.48
CA PHE A 223 -1.95 -9.61 11.09
C PHE A 223 -2.03 -11.04 11.61
N VAL A 224 -1.43 -11.98 10.87
CA VAL A 224 -1.26 -13.38 11.27
C VAL A 224 0.22 -13.66 11.50
N PRO A 225 0.67 -13.97 12.73
CA PRO A 225 2.04 -14.41 12.97
C PRO A 225 2.26 -15.82 12.44
N LEU A 226 3.48 -16.11 11.99
CA LEU A 226 3.88 -17.47 11.65
C LEU A 226 4.58 -18.13 12.84
N GLU A 227 4.25 -19.38 13.10
CA GLU A 227 4.82 -20.21 14.14
C GLU A 227 5.43 -21.46 13.51
N HIS A 228 6.44 -22.04 14.16
CA HIS A 228 6.87 -23.38 13.85
C HIS A 228 5.86 -24.39 14.40
N SER A 229 5.90 -25.63 13.89
CA SER A 229 5.07 -26.74 14.37
C SER A 229 5.29 -27.10 15.84
N ASP A 230 6.39 -26.64 16.45
CA ASP A 230 6.70 -26.80 17.87
C ASP A 230 6.15 -25.65 18.75
N GLY A 231 5.49 -24.66 18.14
CA GLY A 231 4.94 -23.47 18.80
C GLY A 231 5.97 -22.35 19.01
N THR A 232 7.20 -22.49 18.51
CA THR A 232 8.17 -21.39 18.53
C THR A 232 7.81 -20.35 17.48
N LEU A 233 8.01 -19.07 17.82
CA LEU A 233 7.59 -17.97 16.97
C LEU A 233 8.61 -17.70 15.88
N VAL A 234 8.16 -17.68 14.63
CA VAL A 234 8.93 -17.13 13.53
C VAL A 234 8.81 -15.62 13.59
N SER A 235 9.89 -14.91 13.31
CA SER A 235 9.94 -13.44 13.32
C SER A 235 9.21 -12.78 12.15
N VAL A 236 8.29 -13.49 11.48
CA VAL A 236 7.55 -13.01 10.30
C VAL A 236 6.05 -13.06 10.56
N SER A 237 5.38 -11.94 10.27
CA SER A 237 3.93 -11.79 10.34
C SER A 237 3.37 -11.36 8.99
N PHE A 238 2.20 -11.88 8.63
CA PHE A 238 1.49 -11.50 7.42
C PHE A 238 0.54 -10.35 7.71
N ILE A 239 0.65 -9.29 6.92
CA ILE A 239 -0.24 -8.12 6.92
C ILE A 239 -0.87 -7.93 5.54
N LEU A 240 -1.81 -6.99 5.40
CA LEU A 240 -2.51 -6.75 4.14
C LEU A 240 -1.54 -6.42 2.99
N ALA A 241 -0.45 -5.72 3.28
CA ALA A 241 0.58 -5.37 2.29
C ALA A 241 1.25 -6.61 1.67
N CYS A 242 1.29 -7.75 2.37
CA CYS A 242 1.87 -9.00 1.85
C CYS A 242 0.95 -9.75 0.89
N SER A 243 -0.31 -9.33 0.70
CA SER A 243 -1.28 -10.04 -0.16
C SER A 243 -1.03 -9.88 -1.66
N GLY A 244 -0.17 -8.95 -2.05
CA GLY A 244 -0.01 -8.55 -3.45
C GLY A 244 -1.23 -7.80 -4.02
N LEU A 245 -2.21 -7.45 -3.18
CA LEU A 245 -3.42 -6.73 -3.61
C LEU A 245 -3.06 -5.43 -4.33
N GLN A 246 -2.05 -4.70 -3.84
CA GLN A 246 -1.61 -3.41 -4.43
C GLN A 246 -1.17 -3.53 -5.89
N SER A 247 -0.46 -4.59 -6.27
CA SER A 247 -0.07 -4.79 -7.67
C SER A 247 -1.26 -5.27 -8.50
N MET A 248 -2.09 -6.18 -7.97
CA MET A 248 -3.29 -6.67 -8.67
C MET A 248 -4.25 -5.53 -9.04
N ILE A 249 -4.61 -4.67 -8.09
CA ILE A 249 -5.54 -3.55 -8.32
C ILE A 249 -5.02 -2.56 -9.36
N VAL A 250 -3.71 -2.36 -9.46
CA VAL A 250 -3.11 -1.45 -10.45
C VAL A 250 -3.33 -2.02 -11.85
N PHE A 251 -3.03 -3.31 -12.06
CA PHE A 251 -3.28 -3.98 -13.33
C PHE A 251 -4.78 -4.08 -13.65
N VAL A 252 -5.60 -4.44 -12.66
CA VAL A 252 -7.07 -4.47 -12.79
C VAL A 252 -7.59 -3.10 -13.20
N GLY A 253 -7.14 -2.04 -12.53
CA GLY A 253 -7.52 -0.67 -12.84
C GLY A 253 -7.14 -0.28 -14.26
N ALA A 254 -5.92 -0.57 -14.67
CA ALA A 254 -5.43 -0.28 -16.01
C ALA A 254 -6.23 -0.99 -17.11
N ILE A 255 -6.60 -2.26 -16.89
CA ILE A 255 -7.32 -3.10 -17.87
C ILE A 255 -8.81 -2.74 -17.91
N VAL A 256 -9.47 -2.60 -16.75
CA VAL A 256 -10.91 -2.33 -16.66
C VAL A 256 -11.23 -0.93 -17.21
N ALA A 257 -10.33 0.04 -16.97
CA ALA A 257 -10.48 1.42 -17.44
C ALA A 257 -10.45 1.59 -18.98
N LEU A 258 -10.03 0.58 -19.74
CA LEU A 258 -10.01 0.64 -21.21
C LEU A 258 -11.44 0.63 -21.77
N GLN A 259 -12.02 1.80 -22.05
CA GLN A 259 -13.39 1.90 -22.55
C GLN A 259 -13.57 1.34 -23.98
N SER A 260 -12.51 1.35 -24.79
CA SER A 260 -12.51 0.93 -26.19
C SER A 260 -12.31 -0.58 -26.41
N VAL A 261 -12.15 -1.37 -25.35
CA VAL A 261 -11.83 -2.81 -25.42
C VAL A 261 -13.00 -3.66 -24.92
N ASP A 262 -13.33 -4.72 -25.67
CA ASP A 262 -14.38 -5.68 -25.29
C ASP A 262 -14.06 -6.44 -24.00
N TRP A 263 -15.10 -6.77 -23.23
CA TRP A 263 -14.98 -7.52 -21.98
C TRP A 263 -14.30 -8.88 -22.11
N ASN A 264 -14.44 -9.57 -23.25
CA ASN A 264 -13.76 -10.85 -23.50
C ASN A 264 -12.23 -10.69 -23.55
N ARG A 265 -11.73 -9.57 -24.09
CA ARG A 265 -10.28 -9.27 -24.11
C ARG A 265 -9.79 -8.89 -22.72
N LYS A 266 -10.55 -8.06 -22.00
CA LYS A 266 -10.26 -7.68 -20.61
C LYS A 266 -10.21 -8.90 -19.69
N ALA A 267 -11.21 -9.77 -19.76
CA ALA A 267 -11.28 -10.98 -18.94
C ALA A 267 -10.07 -11.89 -19.18
N ARG A 268 -9.66 -12.11 -20.44
CA ARG A 268 -8.45 -12.87 -20.76
C ARG A 268 -7.19 -12.24 -20.17
N ALA A 269 -7.05 -10.91 -20.26
CA ALA A 269 -5.92 -10.22 -19.66
C ALA A 269 -5.91 -10.32 -18.13
N LEU A 270 -7.07 -10.18 -17.48
CA LEU A 270 -7.21 -10.33 -16.03
C LEU A 270 -6.92 -11.76 -15.56
N LEU A 271 -7.39 -12.77 -16.30
CA LEU A 271 -7.12 -14.19 -16.03
C LEU A 271 -5.65 -14.57 -16.16
N ILE A 272 -4.85 -13.78 -16.89
CA ILE A 272 -3.40 -13.95 -16.95
C ILE A 272 -2.73 -13.13 -15.84
N ALA A 273 -3.08 -11.85 -15.71
CA ALA A 273 -2.41 -10.93 -14.81
C ALA A 273 -2.61 -11.27 -13.33
N VAL A 274 -3.86 -11.45 -12.88
CA VAL A 274 -4.17 -11.64 -11.46
C VAL A 274 -3.55 -12.94 -10.90
N PRO A 275 -3.71 -14.11 -11.55
CA PRO A 275 -3.10 -15.34 -11.06
C PRO A 275 -1.57 -15.29 -11.10
N THR A 276 -0.98 -14.67 -12.13
CA THR A 276 0.49 -14.56 -12.22
C THR A 276 1.04 -13.71 -11.07
N ILE A 277 0.42 -12.55 -10.80
CA ILE A 277 0.80 -11.70 -9.67
C ILE A 277 0.64 -12.46 -8.35
N HIS A 278 -0.46 -13.20 -8.19
CA HIS A 278 -0.72 -13.98 -6.98
C HIS A 278 0.38 -15.03 -6.75
N VAL A 279 0.71 -15.82 -7.76
CA VAL A 279 1.77 -16.84 -7.68
C VAL A 279 3.10 -16.21 -7.34
N LEU A 280 3.51 -15.15 -8.05
CA LEU A 280 4.77 -14.44 -7.78
C LEU A 280 4.82 -13.87 -6.36
N ASN A 281 3.70 -13.36 -5.85
CA ASN A 281 3.60 -12.85 -4.50
C ASN A 281 3.73 -13.96 -3.45
N THR A 282 3.10 -15.11 -3.68
CA THR A 282 3.22 -16.29 -2.81
C THR A 282 4.67 -16.80 -2.77
N PHE A 283 5.36 -16.86 -3.92
CA PHE A 283 6.79 -17.18 -3.99
C PHE A 283 7.65 -16.18 -3.21
N ARG A 284 7.37 -14.87 -3.36
CA ARG A 284 8.07 -13.81 -2.62
C ARG A 284 7.93 -14.02 -1.12
N ASN A 285 6.71 -14.24 -0.65
CA ASN A 285 6.42 -14.37 0.78
C ASN A 285 7.09 -15.63 1.36
N ALA A 286 6.96 -16.77 0.68
CA ALA A 286 7.61 -18.02 1.09
C ALA A 286 9.14 -17.87 1.11
N GLY A 287 9.71 -17.22 0.09
CA GLY A 287 11.15 -16.95 0.03
C GLY A 287 11.65 -16.06 1.16
N ILE A 288 10.89 -15.03 1.56
CA ILE A 288 11.23 -14.18 2.70
C ILE A 288 11.20 -14.98 4.00
N VAL A 289 10.14 -15.75 4.24
CA VAL A 289 10.04 -16.62 5.44
C VAL A 289 11.24 -17.56 5.52
N TRP A 290 11.52 -18.29 4.44
CA TRP A 290 12.61 -19.26 4.40
C TRP A 290 13.98 -18.60 4.61
N LEU A 291 14.25 -17.45 3.96
CA LEU A 291 15.52 -16.74 4.12
C LEU A 291 15.71 -16.23 5.55
N THR A 292 14.66 -15.65 6.14
CA THR A 292 14.71 -15.12 7.50
C THR A 292 14.91 -16.22 8.54
N ASP A 293 14.26 -17.36 8.35
CA ASP A 293 14.36 -18.49 9.26
C ASP A 293 15.68 -19.28 9.11
N SER A 294 16.17 -19.46 7.88
CA SER A 294 17.40 -20.22 7.62
C SER A 294 18.67 -19.46 8.01
N TYR A 295 18.62 -18.13 8.07
CA TYR A 295 19.78 -17.27 8.32
C TYR A 295 19.50 -16.19 9.38
N PRO A 296 19.15 -16.58 10.63
CA PRO A 296 18.76 -15.63 11.67
C PRO A 296 19.92 -14.73 12.13
N ASP A 297 21.16 -15.24 12.09
CA ASP A 297 22.36 -14.51 12.51
C ASP A 297 23.03 -13.73 11.36
N TRP A 298 22.50 -13.81 10.15
CA TRP A 298 23.13 -13.14 9.00
C TRP A 298 22.89 -11.64 9.08
N LYS A 299 24.00 -10.90 9.22
CA LYS A 299 24.04 -9.45 9.18
C LYS A 299 25.14 -9.01 8.25
N PHE A 300 24.78 -8.26 7.21
CA PHE A 300 25.74 -7.66 6.30
C PHE A 300 25.67 -6.14 6.41
N MET A 301 26.77 -5.51 6.81
CA MET A 301 26.84 -4.05 7.02
C MET A 301 25.75 -3.50 7.96
N GLY A 302 25.29 -4.31 8.93
CA GLY A 302 24.23 -3.94 9.87
C GLY A 302 22.79 -4.19 9.39
N ILE A 303 22.61 -4.73 8.17
CA ILE A 303 21.29 -5.09 7.60
C ILE A 303 21.01 -6.56 7.92
N GLU A 304 19.85 -6.85 8.51
CA GLU A 304 19.41 -8.22 8.84
C GLU A 304 18.93 -8.97 7.57
N MET A 305 18.94 -10.30 7.59
CA MET A 305 18.52 -11.11 6.42
C MET A 305 17.08 -10.79 5.97
N PHE A 306 16.18 -10.55 6.93
CA PHE A 306 14.82 -10.13 6.64
C PHE A 306 14.79 -8.83 5.82
N ASP A 307 15.51 -7.80 6.27
CA ASP A 307 15.57 -6.50 5.59
C ASP A 307 16.22 -6.62 4.20
N PHE A 308 17.27 -7.41 4.08
CA PHE A 308 17.93 -7.67 2.80
C PHE A 308 16.97 -8.36 1.82
N ALA A 309 16.30 -9.43 2.26
CA ALA A 309 15.36 -10.18 1.45
C ALA A 309 14.15 -9.33 1.04
N HIS A 310 13.55 -8.61 2.00
CA HIS A 310 12.32 -7.84 1.79
C HIS A 310 12.57 -6.55 0.99
N SER A 311 13.65 -5.84 1.28
CA SER A 311 13.91 -4.50 0.73
C SER A 311 14.77 -4.48 -0.52
N TYR A 312 15.58 -5.52 -0.77
CA TYR A 312 16.47 -5.58 -1.93
C TYR A 312 16.15 -6.75 -2.86
N ALA A 313 16.27 -7.99 -2.37
CA ALA A 313 16.11 -9.17 -3.23
C ALA A 313 14.70 -9.26 -3.81
N ALA A 314 13.68 -9.11 -2.96
CA ALA A 314 12.29 -9.15 -3.39
C ALA A 314 11.91 -7.96 -4.28
N LYS A 315 12.43 -6.75 -4.01
CA LYS A 315 12.18 -5.58 -4.90
C LYS A 315 12.80 -5.80 -6.28
N ALA A 316 14.02 -6.33 -6.36
CA ALA A 316 14.68 -6.62 -7.63
C ALA A 316 13.95 -7.71 -8.44
N ALA A 317 13.61 -8.83 -7.79
CA ALA A 317 12.86 -9.91 -8.43
C ALA A 317 11.47 -9.45 -8.89
N SER A 318 10.76 -8.68 -8.06
CA SER A 318 9.45 -8.12 -8.39
C SER A 318 9.54 -7.16 -9.59
N LEU A 319 10.54 -6.27 -9.62
CA LEU A 319 10.73 -5.33 -10.73
C LEU A 319 11.00 -6.07 -12.05
N PHE A 320 11.82 -7.12 -12.02
CA PHE A 320 12.06 -7.96 -13.19
C PHE A 320 10.79 -8.69 -13.65
N ALA A 321 10.04 -9.28 -12.72
CA ALA A 321 8.79 -9.97 -13.04
C ALA A 321 7.72 -9.01 -13.61
N MET A 322 7.61 -7.80 -13.04
CA MET A 322 6.73 -6.74 -13.56
C MET A 322 7.13 -6.32 -14.97
N PHE A 323 8.42 -6.25 -15.29
CA PHE A 323 8.89 -5.96 -16.64
C PHE A 323 8.44 -7.03 -17.64
N LEU A 324 8.62 -8.31 -17.33
CA LEU A 324 8.16 -9.41 -18.21
C LEU A 324 6.63 -9.40 -18.37
N MET A 325 5.90 -9.15 -17.27
CA MET A 325 4.44 -9.01 -17.30
C MET A 325 3.99 -7.84 -18.16
N ALA A 326 4.69 -6.71 -18.13
CA ALA A 326 4.38 -5.57 -18.97
C ALA A 326 4.55 -5.90 -20.47
N LEU A 327 5.61 -6.64 -20.84
CA LEU A 327 5.81 -7.10 -22.22
C LEU A 327 4.66 -8.00 -22.69
N ALA A 328 4.31 -9.02 -21.90
CA ALA A 328 3.19 -9.91 -22.21
C ALA A 328 1.85 -9.15 -22.30
N LEU A 329 1.66 -8.14 -21.45
CA LEU A 329 0.44 -7.34 -21.45
C LEU A 329 0.36 -6.37 -22.64
N PHE A 330 1.49 -5.83 -23.09
CA PHE A 330 1.53 -4.98 -24.29
C PHE A 330 1.23 -5.77 -25.57
N ASP A 331 1.63 -7.03 -25.64
CA ASP A 331 1.26 -7.91 -26.76
C ASP A 331 -0.24 -8.24 -26.75
N LEU A 332 -0.84 -8.40 -25.56
CA LEU A 332 -2.26 -8.76 -25.42
C LEU A 332 -3.20 -7.54 -25.55
N LEU A 333 -2.77 -6.39 -25.03
CA LEU A 333 -3.50 -5.12 -24.94
C LEU A 333 -2.61 -3.94 -25.40
N PRO A 334 -2.32 -3.82 -26.71
CA PRO A 334 -1.51 -2.71 -27.24
C PRO A 334 -2.14 -1.34 -27.00
N GLU A 335 -3.45 -1.29 -26.71
CA GLU A 335 -4.17 -0.07 -26.31
C GLU A 335 -3.62 0.52 -25.02
N LEU A 336 -3.20 -0.32 -24.05
CA LEU A 336 -2.60 0.13 -22.80
C LEU A 336 -1.32 0.94 -23.08
N HIS A 337 -0.44 0.36 -23.90
CA HIS A 337 0.82 1.00 -24.31
C HIS A 337 0.55 2.34 -25.00
N ARG A 338 -0.45 2.40 -25.88
CA ARG A 338 -0.83 3.64 -26.59
C ARG A 338 -1.27 4.75 -25.62
N HIS A 339 -2.06 4.43 -24.60
CA HIS A 339 -2.49 5.43 -23.62
C HIS A 339 -1.32 5.92 -22.77
N ILE A 340 -0.43 5.02 -22.32
CA ILE A 340 0.78 5.38 -21.56
C ILE A 340 1.67 6.32 -22.38
N MET A 341 1.97 5.98 -23.63
CA MET A 341 2.83 6.79 -24.50
C MET A 341 2.25 8.17 -24.81
N ARG A 342 0.91 8.33 -24.80
CA ARG A 342 0.25 9.64 -24.98
C ARG A 342 0.31 10.52 -23.74
N LEU A 343 0.53 9.95 -22.55
CA LEU A 343 0.67 10.69 -21.29
C LEU A 343 2.12 11.08 -21.00
N LEU A 344 3.09 10.38 -21.59
CA LEU A 344 4.51 10.73 -21.47
C LEU A 344 4.79 12.10 -22.11
N PRO A 345 5.53 13.01 -21.43
CA PRO A 345 5.96 14.26 -22.03
C PRO A 345 6.79 13.98 -23.29
N LYS A 346 6.53 14.76 -24.35
CA LYS A 346 7.09 14.57 -25.71
C LYS A 346 8.64 14.47 -25.76
N GLY A 347 9.35 14.91 -24.72
CA GLY A 347 10.82 14.83 -24.63
C GLY A 347 11.39 13.44 -24.32
N LEU A 348 10.56 12.45 -23.95
CA LEU A 348 10.98 11.06 -23.70
C LEU A 348 10.51 10.07 -24.77
N VAL A 349 9.85 10.56 -25.82
CA VAL A 349 9.41 9.73 -26.94
C VAL A 349 10.58 9.61 -27.93
N PRO A 350 11.12 8.41 -28.20
CA PRO A 350 12.13 8.25 -29.23
C PRO A 350 11.53 8.71 -30.56
N SER A 351 12.15 9.74 -31.16
CA SER A 351 11.82 10.21 -32.49
C SER A 351 11.96 9.04 -33.46
N LYS A 352 10.88 8.66 -34.15
CA LYS A 352 11.00 7.79 -35.31
C LYS A 352 11.83 8.55 -36.35
N SER A 353 13.08 8.15 -36.55
CA SER A 353 13.82 8.51 -37.77
C SER A 353 13.05 7.90 -38.94
N SER A 354 12.34 8.75 -39.68
CA SER A 354 11.94 8.42 -41.05
C SER A 354 13.23 8.31 -41.86
N GLY A 355 13.40 7.17 -42.53
CA GLY A 355 14.47 6.97 -43.49
C GLY A 355 14.33 7.83 -44.72
#